data_AF-A0A1M2V0H5-F1
#
_entry.id   AF-A0A1M2V0H5-F1
#
_cell.length_a   1.000
_cell.length_b   1.000
_cell.length_c   1.000
_cell.angle_alpha   90.00
_cell.angle_beta   90.00
_cell.angle_gamma   90.00
#
_symmetry.space_group_name_H-M   'P 1'
#
loop_
_entity.id
_entity.type
_entity.pdbx_description
1 polymer ?
#
loop_
_entity_poly.entity_id
_entity_poly.type
_entity_poly.pdbx_seq_one_letter_code
_entity_poly.pdbx_strand_id
1 'polypeptide(L)'
;MNAAVKPGAAGAVVYGKPDERELRDRMKKELPADTFKAQTWRVIWFLPLQAIIWGGLAAILMAGLPWYANLGLALLVGHTIGCQALLAHEVLHGALGMSRRWQNFFGWLGFGPLMVPPEFWRKWHNLVHHGNTNTGDTDPDSFGTLRRYKTNPGQKKFHKLAPGSGTWYSYLFLTYSFTFHAQLVLWIQAKHRKQFKGFNRNLAIAQVFLCLALWAALAVVSGPLAVFTVLIPFMTANALGQGYILTNHFLRPQTPTNNPLDNSMSLRSNPVLDRLHFRFSHHIEHHFFPKMAHNMAPRVRKWLEENEPERYMAMPHGKALKMLYTTPRVYKSATELVDPNDETRVFDLLPLQREFSAANRV
;
A
#
# COMPACT_ATOMS: atom_id res chain seq x y z
N MET A 1 -8.06 13.39 23.35
CA MET A 1 -9.23 12.48 23.41
C MET A 1 -9.50 12.00 22.00
N ASN A 2 -9.15 10.74 21.71
CA ASN A 2 -9.38 10.10 20.41
C ASN A 2 -10.88 9.83 20.31
N ALA A 3 -11.59 10.60 19.50
CA ALA A 3 -13.01 10.37 19.26
C ALA A 3 -13.15 9.15 18.35
N ALA A 4 -13.23 7.96 18.96
CA ALA A 4 -13.86 6.82 18.31
C ALA A 4 -15.28 7.25 17.92
N VAL A 5 -15.59 7.20 16.62
CA VAL A 5 -16.91 7.52 16.10
C VAL A 5 -17.90 6.49 16.68
N LYS A 6 -18.93 6.96 17.38
CA LYS A 6 -19.95 6.07 17.97
C LYS A 6 -20.76 5.41 16.85
N PRO A 7 -21.00 4.09 16.91
CA PRO A 7 -21.83 3.40 15.93
C PRO A 7 -23.30 3.82 16.10
N GLY A 8 -23.92 4.25 15.01
CA GLY A 8 -25.37 4.44 14.92
C GLY A 8 -26.09 3.09 14.87
N ALA A 9 -27.24 3.01 15.53
CA ALA A 9 -28.04 1.80 15.65
C ALA A 9 -28.68 1.41 14.30
N ALA A 10 -28.13 0.39 13.66
CA ALA A 10 -28.81 -0.41 12.62
C ALA A 10 -28.15 -1.80 12.59
N GLY A 11 -28.94 -2.85 12.87
CA GLY A 11 -28.63 -4.29 12.70
C GLY A 11 -27.19 -4.75 12.98
N ALA A 12 -26.95 -5.33 14.17
CA ALA A 12 -25.67 -5.83 14.70
C ALA A 12 -24.57 -6.04 13.62
N VAL A 13 -23.77 -4.99 13.44
CA VAL A 13 -22.63 -5.00 12.52
C VAL A 13 -21.58 -5.97 13.09
N VAL A 14 -21.24 -7.01 12.34
CA VAL A 14 -20.30 -8.10 12.71
C VAL A 14 -18.84 -7.63 12.82
N TYR A 15 -18.56 -6.35 12.52
CA TYR A 15 -17.20 -5.78 12.45
C TYR A 15 -16.74 -5.17 13.77
N GLY A 16 -15.42 -5.18 13.99
CA GLY A 16 -14.79 -4.54 15.15
C GLY A 16 -14.73 -5.42 16.39
N LYS A 17 -14.85 -6.74 16.22
CA LYS A 17 -14.63 -7.70 17.30
C LYS A 17 -13.16 -7.61 17.76
N PRO A 18 -12.87 -7.64 19.07
CA PRO A 18 -11.51 -7.62 19.60
C PRO A 18 -10.85 -9.02 19.59
N ASP A 19 -11.07 -9.81 18.53
CA ASP A 19 -10.69 -11.22 18.41
C ASP A 19 -9.43 -11.45 17.54
N GLU A 20 -8.74 -10.39 17.12
CA GLU A 20 -7.52 -10.49 16.29
C GLU A 20 -6.50 -11.49 16.87
N ARG A 21 -6.23 -11.39 18.19
CA ARG A 21 -5.26 -12.26 18.87
C ARG A 21 -5.70 -13.72 18.85
N GLU A 22 -6.98 -13.97 19.14
CA GLU A 22 -7.55 -15.32 19.12
C GLU A 22 -7.44 -15.96 17.73
N LEU A 23 -7.82 -15.21 16.69
CA LEU A 23 -7.70 -15.65 15.30
C LEU A 23 -6.24 -15.97 14.93
N ARG A 24 -5.28 -15.14 15.37
CA ARG A 24 -3.85 -15.40 15.15
C ARG A 24 -3.38 -16.66 15.83
N ASP A 25 -3.81 -16.90 17.07
CA ASP A 25 -3.42 -18.08 17.84
C ASP A 25 -4.03 -19.36 17.25
N ARG A 26 -5.29 -19.31 16.79
CA ARG A 26 -5.92 -20.40 16.04
C ARG A 26 -5.20 -20.70 14.74
N MET A 27 -4.94 -19.69 13.90
CA MET A 27 -4.19 -19.86 12.65
C MET A 27 -2.81 -20.45 12.87
N LYS A 28 -2.09 -20.04 13.92
CA LYS A 28 -0.78 -20.62 14.28
C LYS A 28 -0.85 -22.08 14.72
N LYS A 29 -1.96 -22.48 15.37
CA LYS A 29 -2.18 -23.85 15.84
C LYS A 29 -2.62 -24.78 14.71
N GLU A 30 -3.47 -24.30 13.82
CA GLU A 30 -4.17 -25.12 12.82
C GLU A 30 -3.45 -25.16 11.47
N LEU A 31 -2.68 -24.13 11.09
CA LEU A 31 -1.90 -24.12 9.85
C LEU A 31 -0.54 -24.84 10.03
N PRO A 32 0.02 -25.42 8.95
CA PRO A 32 1.34 -26.02 9.00
C PRO A 32 2.41 -25.05 9.52
N ALA A 33 3.29 -25.51 10.41
CA ALA A 33 4.27 -24.66 11.10
C ALA A 33 5.25 -23.93 10.16
N ASP A 34 5.51 -24.48 8.97
CA ASP A 34 6.33 -23.84 7.92
C ASP A 34 5.68 -22.59 7.31
N THR A 35 4.36 -22.40 7.48
CA THR A 35 3.63 -21.20 7.03
C THR A 35 4.24 -19.92 7.61
N PHE A 36 4.69 -19.96 8.86
CA PHE A 36 5.21 -18.79 9.58
C PHE A 36 6.74 -18.76 9.68
N LYS A 37 7.44 -19.75 9.08
CA LYS A 37 8.91 -19.76 9.03
C LYS A 37 9.40 -18.76 8.00
N ALA A 38 10.51 -18.11 8.33
CA ALA A 38 11.18 -17.20 7.40
C ALA A 38 11.55 -17.91 6.09
N GLN A 39 11.34 -17.24 4.95
CA GLN A 39 11.59 -17.80 3.62
C GLN A 39 12.78 -17.10 2.94
N THR A 40 13.98 -17.22 3.54
CA THR A 40 15.19 -16.49 3.11
C THR A 40 15.51 -16.66 1.63
N TRP A 41 15.25 -17.83 1.04
CA TRP A 41 15.53 -18.14 -0.37
C TRP A 41 14.88 -17.15 -1.35
N ARG A 42 13.77 -16.49 -0.96
CA ARG A 42 13.06 -15.50 -1.79
C ARG A 42 13.91 -14.30 -2.16
N VAL A 43 15.01 -14.05 -1.45
CA VAL A 43 15.99 -13.01 -1.77
C VAL A 43 16.59 -13.17 -3.17
N ILE A 44 16.62 -14.39 -3.71
CA ILE A 44 17.14 -14.66 -5.06
C ILE A 44 16.41 -13.88 -6.15
N TRP A 45 15.14 -13.53 -5.93
CA TRP A 45 14.34 -12.77 -6.89
C TRP A 45 14.87 -11.34 -7.11
N PHE A 46 15.67 -10.78 -6.22
CA PHE A 46 16.35 -9.51 -6.50
C PHE A 46 17.30 -9.61 -7.70
N LEU A 47 17.86 -10.79 -8.02
CA LEU A 47 18.79 -10.95 -9.15
C LEU A 47 18.12 -10.68 -10.51
N PRO A 48 17.06 -11.41 -10.93
CA PRO A 48 16.41 -11.13 -12.21
C PRO A 48 15.74 -9.75 -12.25
N LEU A 49 15.19 -9.27 -11.12
CA LEU A 49 14.61 -7.93 -11.04
C LEU A 49 15.68 -6.86 -11.30
N GLN A 50 16.84 -6.97 -10.66
CA GLN A 50 17.91 -6.01 -10.83
C GLN A 50 18.52 -6.07 -12.24
N ALA A 51 18.64 -7.27 -12.82
CA ALA A 51 19.08 -7.46 -14.19
C ALA A 51 18.15 -6.79 -15.21
N ILE A 52 16.83 -6.92 -15.06
CA ILE A 52 15.85 -6.26 -15.92
C ILE A 52 15.93 -4.74 -15.78
N ILE A 53 16.06 -4.22 -14.56
CA ILE A 53 16.16 -2.76 -14.32
C ILE A 53 17.41 -2.20 -14.98
N TRP A 54 18.59 -2.76 -14.68
CA TRP A 54 19.85 -2.23 -15.21
C TRP A 54 20.01 -2.50 -16.71
N GLY A 55 19.67 -3.71 -17.17
CA GLY A 55 19.71 -4.07 -18.58
C GLY A 55 18.74 -3.24 -19.42
N GLY A 56 17.53 -2.99 -18.91
CA GLY A 56 16.55 -2.12 -19.58
C GLY A 56 17.02 -0.68 -19.70
N LEU A 57 17.56 -0.10 -18.62
CA LEU A 57 18.15 1.25 -18.64
C LEU A 57 19.35 1.33 -19.60
N ALA A 58 20.25 0.34 -19.55
CA ALA A 58 21.41 0.24 -20.44
C ALA A 58 20.99 0.16 -21.91
N ALA A 59 19.99 -0.66 -22.24
CA ALA A 59 19.47 -0.79 -23.59
C ALA A 59 18.85 0.53 -24.10
N ILE A 60 18.05 1.21 -23.27
CA ILE A 60 17.48 2.52 -23.63
C ILE A 60 18.58 3.53 -23.95
N LEU A 61 19.65 3.56 -23.14
CA LEU A 61 20.72 4.56 -23.28
C LEU A 61 21.68 4.27 -24.43
N MET A 62 21.95 3.00 -24.75
CA MET A 62 23.07 2.63 -25.62
C MET A 62 22.67 2.00 -26.96
N ALA A 63 21.48 1.41 -27.08
CA ALA A 63 21.13 0.62 -28.27
C ALA A 63 20.50 1.43 -29.41
N GLY A 64 20.32 2.75 -29.26
CA GLY A 64 19.78 3.62 -30.31
C GLY A 64 18.36 3.23 -30.76
N LEU A 65 17.54 2.73 -29.83
CA LEU A 65 16.22 2.16 -30.12
C LEU A 65 15.20 3.24 -30.55
N PRO A 66 14.21 2.89 -31.38
CA PRO A 66 13.10 3.78 -31.69
C PRO A 66 12.25 4.05 -30.44
N TRP A 67 11.54 5.17 -30.43
CA TRP A 67 10.83 5.67 -29.24
C TRP A 67 9.82 4.66 -28.66
N TYR A 68 9.16 3.85 -29.48
CA TYR A 68 8.17 2.86 -29.01
C TYR A 68 8.83 1.68 -28.29
N ALA A 69 10.05 1.30 -28.69
CA ALA A 69 10.82 0.27 -28.00
C ALA A 69 11.35 0.80 -26.67
N ASN A 70 11.80 2.06 -26.63
CA ASN A 70 12.16 2.74 -25.37
C ASN A 70 10.96 2.85 -24.43
N LEU A 71 9.76 3.15 -24.95
CA LEU A 71 8.52 3.16 -24.16
C LEU A 71 8.23 1.78 -23.55
N GLY A 72 8.30 0.71 -24.35
CA GLY A 72 8.09 -0.66 -23.86
C GLY A 72 9.08 -1.05 -22.75
N LEU A 73 10.37 -0.75 -22.95
CA LEU A 73 11.40 -0.99 -21.94
C LEU A 73 11.18 -0.13 -20.68
N ALA A 74 10.80 1.14 -20.83
CA ALA A 74 10.54 2.03 -19.70
C ALA A 74 9.39 1.53 -18.82
N LEU A 75 8.31 1.06 -19.44
CA LEU A 75 7.18 0.43 -18.73
C LEU A 75 7.62 -0.85 -18.02
N LEU A 76 8.42 -1.70 -18.67
CA LEU A 76 8.96 -2.92 -18.08
C LEU A 76 9.89 -2.61 -16.88
N VAL A 77 10.78 -1.63 -17.02
CA VAL A 77 11.69 -1.19 -15.94
C VAL A 77 10.86 -0.66 -14.77
N GLY A 78 9.91 0.23 -15.01
CA GLY A 78 9.06 0.79 -13.96
C GLY A 78 8.21 -0.25 -13.25
N HIS A 79 7.61 -1.18 -14.00
CA HIS A 79 6.91 -2.33 -13.44
C HIS A 79 7.83 -3.16 -12.54
N THR A 80 9.04 -3.46 -13.01
CA THR A 80 10.04 -4.23 -12.26
C THR A 80 10.51 -3.50 -10.99
N ILE A 81 10.69 -2.18 -11.03
CA ILE A 81 10.95 -1.35 -9.83
C ILE A 81 9.81 -1.50 -8.83
N GLY A 82 8.56 -1.44 -9.30
CA GLY A 82 7.37 -1.70 -8.49
C GLY A 82 7.41 -3.08 -7.82
N CYS A 83 7.63 -4.15 -8.58
CA CYS A 83 7.77 -5.51 -8.04
C CYS A 83 8.91 -5.62 -7.01
N GLN A 84 10.06 -4.99 -7.28
CA GLN A 84 11.20 -4.99 -6.37
C GLN A 84 10.88 -4.26 -5.05
N ALA A 85 10.08 -3.19 -5.10
CA ALA A 85 9.57 -2.53 -3.89
C ALA A 85 8.62 -3.44 -3.09
N LEU A 86 7.76 -4.22 -3.74
CA LEU A 86 6.88 -5.19 -3.06
C LEU A 86 7.68 -6.31 -2.37
N LEU A 87 8.78 -6.78 -2.97
CA LEU A 87 9.67 -7.74 -2.32
C LEU A 87 10.48 -7.10 -1.18
N ALA A 88 10.95 -5.86 -1.37
CA ALA A 88 11.64 -5.12 -0.32
C ALA A 88 10.74 -4.82 0.89
N HIS A 89 9.43 -4.63 0.68
CA HIS A 89 8.44 -4.54 1.74
C HIS A 89 8.45 -5.79 2.64
N GLU A 90 8.38 -6.97 2.04
CA GLU A 90 8.46 -8.27 2.74
C GLU A 90 9.78 -8.39 3.52
N VAL A 91 10.90 -7.95 2.93
CA VAL A 91 12.21 -7.90 3.60
C VAL A 91 12.21 -6.97 4.81
N LEU A 92 11.65 -5.76 4.68
CA LEU A 92 11.67 -4.76 5.75
C LEU A 92 10.73 -5.07 6.91
N HIS A 93 9.72 -5.91 6.69
CA HIS A 93 8.96 -6.56 7.76
C HIS A 93 9.72 -7.68 8.46
N GLY A 94 10.79 -8.20 7.84
CA GLY A 94 11.64 -9.26 8.40
C GLY A 94 11.18 -10.67 8.04
N ALA A 95 10.30 -10.82 7.06
CA ALA A 95 9.74 -12.13 6.68
C ALA A 95 10.77 -13.09 6.06
N LEU A 96 11.92 -12.57 5.61
CA LEU A 96 13.03 -13.37 5.11
C LEU A 96 14.08 -13.70 6.20
N GLY A 97 13.83 -13.35 7.47
CA GLY A 97 14.69 -13.76 8.60
C GLY A 97 16.12 -13.19 8.56
N MET A 98 16.35 -12.14 7.76
CA MET A 98 17.67 -11.55 7.55
C MET A 98 18.09 -10.61 8.70
N SER A 99 19.40 -10.40 8.84
CA SER A 99 19.94 -9.38 9.75
C SER A 99 19.52 -7.96 9.33
N ARG A 100 19.55 -7.00 10.27
CA ARG A 100 19.15 -5.61 9.99
C ARG A 100 19.95 -4.96 8.86
N ARG A 101 21.25 -5.28 8.76
CA ARG A 101 22.13 -4.82 7.68
C ARG A 101 21.64 -5.29 6.31
N TRP A 102 21.35 -6.58 6.17
CA TRP A 102 20.85 -7.14 4.90
C TRP A 102 19.45 -6.65 4.57
N GLN A 103 18.57 -6.55 5.57
CA GLN A 103 17.26 -5.94 5.35
C GLN A 103 17.37 -4.49 4.83
N ASN A 104 18.31 -3.70 5.35
CA ASN A 104 18.54 -2.34 4.87
C ASN A 104 19.09 -2.31 3.45
N PHE A 105 20.03 -3.20 3.11
CA PHE A 105 20.56 -3.32 1.75
C PHE A 105 19.45 -3.60 0.73
N PHE A 106 18.69 -4.69 0.91
CA PHE A 106 17.59 -5.04 0.01
C PHE A 106 16.42 -4.06 0.09
N GLY A 107 16.20 -3.45 1.25
CA GLY A 107 15.28 -2.34 1.44
C GLY A 107 15.62 -1.16 0.53
N TRP A 108 16.90 -0.79 0.45
CA TRP A 108 17.37 0.27 -0.44
C TRP A 108 17.23 -0.08 -1.92
N LEU A 109 17.47 -1.34 -2.30
CA LEU A 109 17.26 -1.76 -3.68
C LEU A 109 15.80 -1.58 -4.14
N GLY A 110 14.81 -1.90 -3.29
CA GLY A 110 13.40 -1.74 -3.66
C GLY A 110 12.84 -0.34 -3.44
N PHE A 111 13.09 0.28 -2.28
CA PHE A 111 12.47 1.56 -1.92
C PHE A 111 13.31 2.79 -2.23
N GLY A 112 14.61 2.63 -2.51
CA GLY A 112 15.49 3.72 -2.94
C GLY A 112 14.99 4.43 -4.21
N PRO A 113 14.63 3.71 -5.29
CA PRO A 113 14.03 4.31 -6.48
C PRO A 113 12.76 5.11 -6.19
N LEU A 114 12.01 4.76 -5.14
CA LEU A 114 10.79 5.45 -4.71
C LEU A 114 11.04 6.52 -3.63
N MET A 115 12.32 6.80 -3.32
CA MET A 115 12.76 7.80 -2.34
C MET A 115 12.24 7.54 -0.92
N VAL A 116 12.22 6.27 -0.51
CA VAL A 116 11.75 5.84 0.81
C VAL A 116 12.88 5.13 1.56
N PRO A 117 13.51 5.78 2.56
CA PRO A 117 14.54 5.14 3.35
C PRO A 117 14.03 3.95 4.19
N PRO A 118 14.79 2.85 4.34
CA PRO A 118 14.37 1.66 5.09
C PRO A 118 13.95 1.93 6.54
N GLU A 119 14.68 2.77 7.26
CA GLU A 119 14.33 3.12 8.65
C GLU A 119 13.09 4.01 8.72
N PHE A 120 12.90 4.87 7.72
CA PHE A 120 11.67 5.63 7.56
C PHE A 120 10.48 4.71 7.31
N TRP A 121 10.60 3.75 6.39
CA TRP A 121 9.56 2.77 6.10
C TRP A 121 9.16 1.97 7.34
N ARG A 122 10.13 1.45 8.11
CA ARG A 122 9.80 0.69 9.33
C ARG A 122 9.10 1.54 10.37
N LYS A 123 9.44 2.83 10.50
CA LYS A 123 8.74 3.72 11.41
C LYS A 123 7.33 4.01 10.88
N TRP A 124 7.21 4.48 9.65
CA TRP A 124 5.94 4.87 9.04
C TRP A 124 4.99 3.67 8.87
N HIS A 125 5.39 2.69 8.08
CA HIS A 125 4.53 1.59 7.70
C HIS A 125 4.45 0.53 8.82
N ASN A 126 5.57 -0.05 9.24
CA ASN A 126 5.53 -1.22 10.14
C ASN A 126 5.07 -0.88 11.56
N LEU A 127 5.36 0.32 12.07
CA LEU A 127 4.97 0.71 13.43
C LEU A 127 3.69 1.54 13.44
N VAL A 128 3.66 2.66 12.71
CA VAL A 128 2.55 3.62 12.84
C VAL A 128 1.33 3.13 12.07
N HIS A 129 1.48 2.79 10.79
CA HIS A 129 0.35 2.35 9.97
C HIS A 129 -0.22 1.01 10.43
N HIS A 130 0.60 -0.06 10.53
CA HIS A 130 0.12 -1.38 10.97
C HIS A 130 -0.58 -1.34 12.33
N GLY A 131 -0.11 -0.49 13.26
CA GLY A 131 -0.72 -0.31 14.57
C GLY A 131 -2.00 0.54 14.60
N ASN A 132 -2.37 1.19 13.47
CA ASN A 132 -3.51 2.12 13.38
C ASN A 132 -4.26 1.98 12.05
N THR A 133 -4.28 0.78 11.45
CA THR A 133 -4.80 0.55 10.09
C THR A 133 -6.26 1.00 10.00
N ASN A 134 -6.56 1.88 9.04
CA ASN A 134 -7.87 2.48 8.80
C ASN A 134 -8.50 3.18 10.03
N THR A 135 -7.70 3.52 11.05
CA THR A 135 -8.17 4.22 12.26
C THR A 135 -8.25 5.72 12.01
N GLY A 136 -9.30 6.19 11.33
CA GLY A 136 -9.64 7.61 11.25
C GLY A 136 -8.48 8.51 10.79
N ASP A 137 -8.22 9.56 11.57
CA ASP A 137 -7.11 10.50 11.35
C ASP A 137 -5.77 10.01 11.94
N THR A 138 -5.77 8.86 12.62
CA THR A 138 -4.58 8.31 13.29
C THR A 138 -3.72 7.50 12.33
N ASP A 139 -4.34 6.77 11.40
CA ASP A 139 -3.65 6.11 10.30
C ASP A 139 -2.92 7.18 9.44
N PRO A 140 -1.60 7.09 9.25
CA PRO A 140 -0.89 7.99 8.34
C PRO A 140 -1.35 7.86 6.89
N ASP A 141 -1.95 6.73 6.49
CA ASP A 141 -2.28 6.37 5.11
C ASP A 141 -3.78 6.58 4.77
N SER A 142 -4.54 7.12 5.73
CA SER A 142 -5.97 7.40 5.58
C SER A 142 -6.25 8.81 5.05
N PHE A 143 -7.27 8.91 4.19
CA PHE A 143 -7.89 10.18 3.79
C PHE A 143 -8.65 10.88 4.93
N GLY A 144 -8.70 10.26 6.10
CA GLY A 144 -9.17 10.84 7.35
C GLY A 144 -10.67 10.95 7.45
N THR A 145 -11.10 11.76 8.41
CA THR A 145 -12.52 12.01 8.70
C THR A 145 -12.96 13.36 8.16
N LEU A 146 -14.26 13.52 7.93
CA LEU A 146 -14.85 14.81 7.53
C LEU A 146 -14.52 15.91 8.55
N ARG A 147 -14.38 15.56 9.83
CA ARG A 147 -13.94 16.47 10.90
C ARG A 147 -12.62 17.16 10.54
N ARG A 148 -11.64 16.43 10.00
CA ARG A 148 -10.35 16.97 9.58
C ARG A 148 -10.49 18.11 8.56
N TYR A 149 -11.39 17.94 7.60
CA TYR A 149 -11.65 18.94 6.54
C TYR A 149 -12.52 20.10 7.03
N LYS A 150 -13.36 19.90 8.05
CA LYS A 150 -14.10 20.99 8.72
C LYS A 150 -13.17 21.83 9.59
N THR A 151 -12.22 21.20 10.30
CA THR A 151 -11.21 21.91 11.10
C THR A 151 -10.13 22.58 10.25
N ASN A 152 -9.75 22.00 9.11
CA ASN A 152 -8.79 22.58 8.19
C ASN A 152 -9.33 22.57 6.73
N PRO A 153 -10.16 23.57 6.36
CA PRO A 153 -10.79 23.64 5.04
C PRO A 153 -9.80 23.68 3.87
N GLY A 154 -8.57 24.16 4.09
CA GLY A 154 -7.52 24.17 3.07
C GLY A 154 -7.18 22.76 2.54
N GLN A 155 -7.39 21.71 3.34
CA GLN A 155 -7.16 20.32 2.92
C GLN A 155 -8.12 19.85 1.82
N LYS A 156 -9.28 20.50 1.64
CA LYS A 156 -10.23 20.16 0.57
C LYS A 156 -9.59 20.31 -0.82
N LYS A 157 -8.67 21.26 -1.00
CA LYS A 157 -7.90 21.45 -2.24
C LYS A 157 -7.01 20.25 -2.54
N PHE A 158 -6.32 19.72 -1.52
CA PHE A 158 -5.47 18.53 -1.67
C PHE A 158 -6.30 17.28 -1.98
N HIS A 159 -7.50 17.15 -1.42
CA HIS A 159 -8.41 16.04 -1.74
C HIS A 159 -8.78 16.00 -3.23
N LYS A 160 -8.79 17.13 -3.95
CA LYS A 160 -9.08 17.15 -5.38
C LYS A 160 -8.07 16.36 -6.22
N LEU A 161 -6.86 16.12 -5.71
CA LEU A 161 -5.88 15.26 -6.38
C LEU A 161 -6.24 13.78 -6.27
N ALA A 162 -6.99 13.38 -5.25
CA ALA A 162 -7.25 12.00 -4.91
C ALA A 162 -8.29 11.34 -5.85
N PRO A 163 -8.18 10.02 -6.09
CA PRO A 163 -9.21 9.25 -6.78
C PRO A 163 -10.57 9.36 -6.09
N GLY A 164 -11.63 9.51 -6.87
CA GLY A 164 -13.00 9.66 -6.35
C GLY A 164 -13.43 11.10 -6.10
N SER A 165 -12.52 12.07 -6.23
CA SER A 165 -12.81 13.51 -6.12
C SER A 165 -13.60 14.10 -7.30
N GLY A 166 -13.76 13.35 -8.39
CA GLY A 166 -14.48 13.80 -9.59
C GLY A 166 -13.69 14.76 -10.50
N THR A 167 -12.42 15.04 -10.20
CA THR A 167 -11.58 15.88 -11.05
C THR A 167 -10.81 15.04 -12.09
N TRP A 168 -10.59 15.61 -13.29
CA TRP A 168 -9.91 14.89 -14.37
C TRP A 168 -8.45 14.55 -14.04
N TYR A 169 -7.75 15.43 -13.32
CA TYR A 169 -6.33 15.20 -12.99
C TYR A 169 -6.15 14.15 -11.88
N SER A 170 -7.22 13.72 -11.19
CA SER A 170 -7.14 12.60 -10.25
C SER A 170 -6.77 11.28 -10.92
N TYR A 171 -6.99 11.13 -12.23
CA TYR A 171 -6.53 9.95 -12.99
C TYR A 171 -5.01 9.82 -13.07
N LEU A 172 -4.27 10.91 -12.83
CA LEU A 172 -2.81 10.89 -12.73
C LEU A 172 -2.32 10.53 -11.32
N PHE A 173 -3.21 10.45 -10.32
CA PHE A 173 -2.81 10.30 -8.92
C PHE A 173 -1.89 9.10 -8.70
N LEU A 174 -2.28 7.95 -9.26
CA LEU A 174 -1.53 6.70 -9.09
C LEU A 174 -0.09 6.81 -9.59
N THR A 175 0.19 7.67 -10.57
CA THR A 175 1.53 7.77 -11.17
C THR A 175 2.55 8.49 -10.30
N TYR A 176 2.15 9.05 -9.15
CA TYR A 176 3.10 9.76 -8.27
C TYR A 176 2.78 9.64 -6.78
N SER A 177 1.58 9.17 -6.43
CA SER A 177 1.05 9.36 -5.08
C SER A 177 1.76 8.57 -4.00
N PHE A 178 2.42 7.44 -4.29
CA PHE A 178 3.18 6.72 -3.27
C PHE A 178 4.35 7.56 -2.77
N THR A 179 5.22 7.99 -3.69
CA THR A 179 6.37 8.81 -3.32
C THR A 179 5.93 10.15 -2.76
N PHE A 180 4.92 10.79 -3.34
CA PHE A 180 4.37 12.04 -2.81
C PHE A 180 3.82 11.89 -1.39
N HIS A 181 3.04 10.85 -1.12
CA HIS A 181 2.51 10.58 0.21
C HIS A 181 3.62 10.25 1.21
N ALA A 182 4.63 9.47 0.81
CA ALA A 182 5.82 9.24 1.61
C ALA A 182 6.51 10.55 2.02
N GLN A 183 6.59 11.51 1.10
CA GLN A 183 7.09 12.85 1.42
C GLN A 183 6.15 13.59 2.37
N LEU A 184 4.83 13.59 2.16
CA LEU A 184 3.90 14.21 3.12
C LEU A 184 4.05 13.63 4.54
N VAL A 185 4.21 12.31 4.65
CA VAL A 185 4.44 11.64 5.92
C VAL A 185 5.77 12.09 6.53
N LEU A 186 6.87 12.07 5.79
CA LEU A 186 8.20 12.44 6.31
C LEU A 186 8.28 13.92 6.71
N TRP A 187 7.80 14.81 5.84
CA TRP A 187 7.97 16.25 6.00
C TRP A 187 6.96 16.84 6.98
N ILE A 188 5.71 16.37 6.96
CA ILE A 188 4.61 16.93 7.75
C ILE A 188 4.26 16.01 8.91
N GLN A 189 3.86 14.77 8.66
CA GLN A 189 3.29 13.93 9.72
C GLN A 189 4.35 13.54 10.78
N ALA A 190 5.55 13.16 10.37
CA ALA A 190 6.62 12.75 11.26
C ALA A 190 7.14 13.88 12.16
N LYS A 191 6.91 15.14 11.76
CA LYS A 191 7.21 16.32 12.58
C LYS A 191 6.19 16.54 13.70
N HIS A 192 4.90 16.25 13.44
CA HIS A 192 3.80 16.67 14.34
C HIS A 192 3.14 15.51 15.11
N ARG A 193 3.29 14.26 14.65
CA ARG A 193 2.63 13.09 15.25
C ARG A 193 3.52 12.44 16.31
N LYS A 194 2.97 12.24 17.52
CA LYS A 194 3.68 11.62 18.66
C LYS A 194 4.21 10.21 18.34
N GLN A 195 3.53 9.48 17.46
CA GLN A 195 3.91 8.16 17.02
C GLN A 195 5.28 8.12 16.33
N PHE A 196 5.76 9.26 15.80
CA PHE A 196 7.08 9.42 15.20
C PHE A 196 8.18 9.84 16.20
N LYS A 197 7.88 9.97 17.50
CA LYS A 197 8.89 10.29 18.52
C LYS A 197 10.05 9.27 18.46
N GLY A 198 11.27 9.79 18.58
CA GLY A 198 12.52 9.03 18.52
C GLY A 198 13.01 8.66 17.11
N PHE A 199 12.27 9.01 16.06
CA PHE A 199 12.70 8.79 14.68
C PHE A 199 13.74 9.82 14.24
N ASN A 200 14.88 9.37 13.69
CA ASN A 200 15.89 10.26 13.12
C ASN A 200 15.44 10.82 11.76
N ARG A 201 14.59 11.83 11.80
CA ARG A 201 14.00 12.47 10.62
C ARG A 201 15.07 13.16 9.74
N ASN A 202 16.09 13.77 10.33
CA ASN A 202 17.12 14.49 9.58
C ASN A 202 17.95 13.53 8.72
N LEU A 203 18.31 12.36 9.27
CA LEU A 203 18.98 11.32 8.49
C LEU A 203 18.11 10.83 7.33
N ALA A 204 16.83 10.58 7.58
CA ALA A 204 15.91 10.16 6.52
C ALA A 204 15.77 11.21 5.41
N ILE A 205 15.73 12.50 5.75
CA ILE A 205 15.71 13.60 4.78
C ILE A 205 17.01 13.64 3.96
N ALA A 206 18.18 13.53 4.61
CA ALA A 206 19.46 13.47 3.90
C ALA A 206 19.52 12.30 2.91
N GLN A 207 18.99 11.14 3.32
CA GLN A 207 18.90 9.96 2.46
C GLN A 207 17.92 10.16 1.29
N VAL A 208 16.80 10.86 1.48
CA VAL A 208 15.90 11.24 0.39
C VAL A 208 16.60 12.16 -0.62
N PHE A 209 17.37 13.15 -0.15
CA PHE A 209 18.15 14.00 -1.04
C PHE A 209 19.23 13.24 -1.81
N LEU A 210 19.84 12.21 -1.21
CA LEU A 210 20.75 11.31 -1.92
C LEU A 210 20.01 10.57 -3.05
N CYS A 211 18.84 9.98 -2.79
CA CYS A 211 18.03 9.34 -3.83
C CYS A 211 17.64 10.33 -4.94
N LEU A 212 17.26 11.56 -4.58
CA LEU A 212 16.94 12.61 -5.53
C LEU A 212 18.14 12.99 -6.40
N ALA A 213 19.32 13.11 -5.79
CA ALA A 213 20.57 13.40 -6.50
C ALA A 213 20.93 12.29 -7.49
N LEU A 214 20.71 11.02 -7.12
CA LEU A 214 20.92 9.88 -8.03
C LEU A 214 19.94 9.90 -9.22
N TRP A 215 18.67 10.22 -8.98
CA TRP A 215 17.69 10.41 -10.06
C TRP A 215 18.05 11.59 -10.97
N ALA A 216 18.48 12.71 -10.39
CA ALA A 216 18.92 13.88 -11.13
C ALA A 216 20.15 13.58 -11.98
N ALA A 217 21.14 12.87 -11.43
CA ALA A 217 22.31 12.42 -12.16
C ALA A 217 21.93 11.51 -13.34
N LEU A 218 21.02 10.54 -13.13
CA LEU A 218 20.52 9.69 -14.21
C LEU A 218 19.80 10.52 -15.29
N ALA A 219 18.97 11.49 -14.90
CA ALA A 219 18.27 12.36 -15.84
C ALA A 219 19.25 13.19 -16.69
N VAL A 220 20.28 13.77 -16.06
CA VAL A 220 21.33 14.54 -16.75
C VAL A 220 22.09 13.67 -17.74
N VAL A 221 22.52 12.47 -17.33
CA VAL A 221 23.22 11.51 -18.20
C VAL A 221 22.31 11.05 -19.35
N SER A 222 21.02 10.90 -19.10
CA SER A 222 20.06 10.43 -20.12
C SER A 222 19.69 11.49 -21.16
N GLY A 223 19.89 12.78 -20.86
CA GLY A 223 19.43 13.87 -21.73
C GLY A 223 17.93 13.72 -22.08
N PRO A 224 17.54 13.83 -23.36
CA PRO A 224 16.14 13.63 -23.78
C PRO A 224 15.55 12.26 -23.44
N LEU A 225 16.39 11.22 -23.29
CA LEU A 225 15.94 9.87 -22.92
C LEU A 225 15.49 9.78 -21.45
N ALA A 226 15.68 10.84 -20.64
CA ALA A 226 15.20 10.91 -19.26
C ALA A 226 13.68 10.62 -19.13
N VAL A 227 12.90 10.88 -20.18
CA VAL A 227 11.48 10.49 -20.21
C VAL A 227 11.31 8.96 -20.07
N PHE A 228 12.19 8.17 -20.70
CA PHE A 228 12.16 6.70 -20.70
C PHE A 228 13.00 6.07 -19.59
N THR A 229 14.05 6.73 -19.11
CA THR A 229 14.91 6.20 -18.04
C THR A 229 14.50 6.64 -16.63
N VAL A 230 13.77 7.76 -16.51
CA VAL A 230 13.37 8.34 -15.22
C VAL A 230 11.86 8.49 -15.11
N LEU A 231 11.24 9.32 -15.94
CA LEU A 231 9.84 9.73 -15.74
C LEU A 231 8.86 8.55 -15.85
N ILE A 232 8.86 7.84 -16.97
CA ILE A 232 7.95 6.71 -17.21
C ILE A 232 8.18 5.56 -16.22
N PRO A 233 9.44 5.12 -15.93
CA PRO A 233 9.66 4.10 -14.93
C PRO A 233 9.17 4.48 -13.54
N PHE A 234 9.45 5.72 -13.10
CA PHE A 234 8.98 6.24 -11.82
C PHE A 234 7.45 6.27 -11.72
N MET A 235 6.80 6.74 -12.79
CA MET A 235 5.33 6.80 -12.90
C MET A 235 4.71 5.41 -12.84
N THR A 236 5.29 4.46 -13.57
CA THR A 236 4.79 3.07 -13.63
C THR A 236 4.97 2.35 -12.30
N ALA A 237 6.11 2.54 -11.62
CA ALA A 237 6.37 1.97 -10.30
C ALA A 237 5.38 2.49 -9.25
N ASN A 238 5.12 3.81 -9.25
CA ASN A 238 4.11 4.42 -8.38
C ASN A 238 2.71 3.86 -8.69
N ALA A 239 2.34 3.77 -9.97
CA ALA A 239 1.03 3.29 -10.39
C ALA A 239 0.78 1.84 -9.96
N LEU A 240 1.78 0.97 -10.10
CA LEU A 240 1.72 -0.40 -9.62
C LEU A 240 1.51 -0.45 -8.11
N GLY A 241 2.36 0.23 -7.33
CA GLY A 241 2.26 0.22 -5.87
C GLY A 241 0.95 0.78 -5.34
N GLN A 242 0.55 1.96 -5.83
CA GLN A 242 -0.69 2.64 -5.41
C GLN A 242 -1.95 1.91 -5.86
N GLY A 243 -1.88 1.27 -7.03
CA GLY A 243 -2.94 0.42 -7.54
C GLY A 243 -3.27 -0.75 -6.60
N TYR A 244 -2.36 -1.16 -5.72
CA TYR A 244 -2.65 -2.10 -4.64
C TYR A 244 -2.94 -1.42 -3.31
N ILE A 245 -2.04 -0.53 -2.85
CA ILE A 245 -2.10 0.09 -1.51
C ILE A 245 -3.47 0.74 -1.30
N LEU A 246 -3.91 1.60 -2.22
CA LEU A 246 -5.18 2.30 -2.07
C LEU A 246 -6.37 1.33 -2.08
N THR A 247 -6.38 0.34 -2.97
CA THR A 247 -7.49 -0.63 -3.07
C THR A 247 -7.54 -1.63 -1.92
N ASN A 248 -6.40 -1.92 -1.27
CA ASN A 248 -6.32 -2.79 -0.09
C ASN A 248 -6.82 -2.09 1.19
N HIS A 249 -6.68 -0.76 1.26
CA HIS A 249 -7.00 0.04 2.45
C HIS A 249 -8.37 0.74 2.39
N PHE A 250 -8.95 0.90 1.20
CA PHE A 250 -10.21 1.62 1.05
C PHE A 250 -11.41 0.70 1.01
N LEU A 251 -12.58 1.31 1.18
CA LEU A 251 -13.87 0.64 1.10
C LEU A 251 -14.14 -0.36 2.25
N ARG A 252 -13.53 -0.13 3.41
CA ARG A 252 -13.77 -0.89 4.64
C ARG A 252 -14.31 0.00 5.75
N PRO A 253 -15.25 -0.48 6.57
CA PRO A 253 -15.70 0.27 7.73
C PRO A 253 -14.53 0.60 8.68
N GLN A 254 -14.63 1.72 9.38
CA GLN A 254 -13.78 1.98 10.54
C GLN A 254 -14.31 1.20 11.73
N THR A 255 -13.40 0.61 12.48
CA THR A 255 -13.71 -0.20 13.65
C THR A 255 -13.07 0.36 14.91
N PRO A 256 -13.65 0.09 16.10
CA PRO A 256 -13.04 0.46 17.37
C PRO A 256 -11.76 -0.33 17.66
N THR A 257 -11.59 -1.50 17.04
CA THR A 257 -10.41 -2.37 17.16
C THR A 257 -9.56 -2.29 15.89
N ASN A 258 -8.26 -2.54 16.01
CA ASN A 258 -7.35 -2.61 14.86
C ASN A 258 -7.31 -4.04 14.26
N ASN A 259 -8.48 -4.64 14.01
CA ASN A 259 -8.58 -5.98 13.46
C ASN A 259 -8.48 -5.96 11.92
N PRO A 260 -7.42 -6.52 11.32
CA PRO A 260 -7.20 -6.52 9.86
C PRO A 260 -8.34 -7.08 9.04
N LEU A 261 -9.06 -8.06 9.61
CA LEU A 261 -10.20 -8.72 8.97
C LEU A 261 -11.36 -7.74 8.72
N ASP A 262 -11.48 -6.74 9.59
CA ASP A 262 -12.59 -5.81 9.56
C ASP A 262 -12.19 -4.46 8.94
N ASN A 263 -10.98 -3.99 9.21
CA ASN A 263 -10.52 -2.63 8.86
C ASN A 263 -9.66 -2.56 7.59
N SER A 264 -9.41 -3.69 6.93
CA SER A 264 -8.68 -3.78 5.65
C SER A 264 -9.33 -4.80 4.72
N MET A 265 -8.94 -4.84 3.45
CA MET A 265 -9.41 -5.85 2.50
C MET A 265 -8.29 -6.41 1.65
N SER A 266 -8.46 -7.67 1.25
CA SER A 266 -7.61 -8.31 0.26
C SER A 266 -8.19 -8.14 -1.15
N LEU A 267 -7.40 -8.51 -2.15
CA LEU A 267 -7.80 -8.45 -3.55
C LEU A 267 -7.70 -9.83 -4.20
N ARG A 268 -8.56 -10.05 -5.20
CA ARG A 268 -8.49 -11.16 -6.14
C ARG A 268 -7.94 -10.60 -7.46
N SER A 269 -6.66 -10.84 -7.72
CA SER A 269 -5.99 -10.45 -8.97
C SER A 269 -5.84 -11.65 -9.91
N ASN A 270 -5.40 -11.41 -11.15
CA ASN A 270 -5.05 -12.49 -12.07
C ASN A 270 -3.94 -13.36 -11.43
N PRO A 271 -4.04 -14.70 -11.43
CA PRO A 271 -3.08 -15.56 -10.73
C PRO A 271 -1.62 -15.42 -11.16
N VAL A 272 -1.36 -15.01 -12.41
CA VAL A 272 0.00 -14.76 -12.91
C VAL A 272 0.53 -13.46 -12.31
N LEU A 273 -0.26 -12.38 -12.41
CA LEU A 273 0.09 -11.08 -11.85
C LEU A 273 0.21 -11.14 -10.32
N ASP A 274 -0.67 -11.88 -9.63
CA ASP A 274 -0.60 -12.06 -8.19
C ASP A 274 0.74 -12.69 -7.76
N ARG A 275 1.25 -13.68 -8.50
CA ARG A 275 2.56 -14.28 -8.21
C ARG A 275 3.70 -13.33 -8.58
N LEU A 276 3.62 -12.67 -9.73
CA LEU A 276 4.63 -11.72 -10.20
C LEU A 276 4.77 -10.51 -9.26
N HIS A 277 3.66 -10.08 -8.66
CA HIS A 277 3.60 -9.00 -7.66
C HIS A 277 3.76 -9.53 -6.22
N PHE A 278 4.44 -10.67 -6.07
CA PHE A 278 4.77 -11.27 -4.77
C PHE A 278 3.58 -11.39 -3.81
N ARG A 279 2.39 -11.68 -4.34
CA ARG A 279 1.13 -11.89 -3.61
C ARG A 279 0.74 -10.72 -2.71
N PHE A 280 1.08 -9.50 -3.12
CA PHE A 280 0.71 -8.27 -2.41
C PHE A 280 -0.82 -8.01 -2.39
N SER A 281 -1.60 -8.78 -3.16
CA SER A 281 -3.07 -8.81 -3.04
C SER A 281 -3.57 -9.43 -1.74
N HIS A 282 -2.72 -10.11 -0.97
CA HIS A 282 -3.07 -10.80 0.28
C HIS A 282 -2.84 -9.90 1.49
N HIS A 283 -3.65 -8.85 1.57
CA HIS A 283 -3.44 -7.74 2.48
C HIS A 283 -3.95 -7.99 3.89
N ILE A 284 -5.15 -8.55 4.06
CA ILE A 284 -5.65 -9.01 5.37
C ILE A 284 -4.64 -10.01 5.96
N GLU A 285 -4.20 -10.95 5.14
CA GLU A 285 -3.23 -11.98 5.51
C GLU A 285 -1.89 -11.36 5.95
N HIS A 286 -1.42 -10.36 5.20
CA HIS A 286 -0.23 -9.58 5.53
C HIS A 286 -0.37 -8.84 6.87
N HIS A 287 -1.50 -8.18 7.13
CA HIS A 287 -1.70 -7.44 8.38
C HIS A 287 -1.85 -8.34 9.61
N PHE A 288 -2.40 -9.55 9.47
CA PHE A 288 -2.36 -10.55 10.55
C PHE A 288 -0.93 -11.04 10.85
N PHE A 289 -0.12 -11.24 9.82
CA PHE A 289 1.24 -11.76 9.96
C PHE A 289 2.25 -10.99 9.09
N PRO A 290 2.66 -9.76 9.48
CA PRO A 290 3.56 -8.96 8.63
C PRO A 290 4.92 -9.62 8.41
N LYS A 291 5.35 -10.44 9.36
CA LYS A 291 6.59 -11.24 9.31
C LYS A 291 6.45 -12.57 8.58
N MET A 292 5.27 -12.89 8.03
CA MET A 292 5.07 -14.08 7.20
C MET A 292 5.46 -13.76 5.77
N ALA A 293 6.13 -14.71 5.12
CA ALA A 293 6.46 -14.57 3.72
C ALA A 293 5.20 -14.61 2.84
N HIS A 294 5.09 -13.73 1.85
CA HIS A 294 3.86 -13.58 1.07
C HIS A 294 3.54 -14.82 0.21
N ASN A 295 4.53 -15.66 -0.09
CA ASN A 295 4.26 -16.97 -0.71
C ASN A 295 3.47 -17.93 0.20
N MET A 296 3.38 -17.67 1.50
CA MET A 296 2.55 -18.47 2.42
C MET A 296 1.15 -17.88 2.62
N ALA A 297 0.92 -16.65 2.18
CA ALA A 297 -0.37 -15.96 2.32
C ALA A 297 -1.59 -16.73 1.79
N PRO A 298 -1.51 -17.54 0.69
CA PRO A 298 -2.65 -18.35 0.26
C PRO A 298 -3.15 -19.37 1.30
N ARG A 299 -2.29 -19.84 2.21
CA ARG A 299 -2.71 -20.74 3.31
C ARG A 299 -3.57 -20.00 4.33
N VAL A 300 -3.15 -18.80 4.71
CA VAL A 300 -3.90 -17.91 5.61
C VAL A 300 -5.22 -17.48 4.97
N ARG A 301 -5.20 -17.11 3.68
CA ARG A 301 -6.40 -16.82 2.89
C ARG A 301 -7.43 -17.94 2.97
N LYS A 302 -7.00 -19.17 2.66
CA LYS A 302 -7.87 -20.35 2.68
C LYS A 302 -8.50 -20.54 4.07
N TRP A 303 -7.68 -20.45 5.13
CA TRP A 303 -8.18 -20.57 6.49
C TRP A 303 -9.21 -19.50 6.83
N LEU A 304 -8.98 -18.23 6.45
CA LEU A 304 -9.92 -17.13 6.69
C LEU A 304 -11.21 -17.27 5.89
N GLU A 305 -11.14 -17.74 4.64
CA GLU A 305 -12.34 -18.04 3.85
C GLU A 305 -13.18 -19.17 4.47
N GLU A 306 -12.55 -20.18 5.07
CA GLU A 306 -13.23 -21.31 5.70
C GLU A 306 -13.79 -20.98 7.08
N ASN A 307 -13.08 -20.17 7.87
CA ASN A 307 -13.39 -19.95 9.29
C ASN A 307 -14.07 -18.59 9.58
N GLU A 308 -13.84 -17.58 8.75
CA GLU A 308 -14.42 -16.23 8.91
C GLU A 308 -15.11 -15.74 7.61
N PRO A 309 -15.93 -16.58 6.92
CA PRO A 309 -16.42 -16.29 5.57
C PRO A 309 -17.27 -15.01 5.49
N GLU A 310 -17.98 -14.65 6.55
CA GLU A 310 -18.85 -13.47 6.59
C GLU A 310 -18.07 -12.15 6.70
N ARG A 311 -16.87 -12.19 7.29
CA ARG A 311 -16.04 -11.00 7.54
C ARG A 311 -14.90 -10.87 6.54
N TYR A 312 -14.31 -11.99 6.14
CA TYR A 312 -13.23 -12.01 5.17
C TYR A 312 -13.73 -11.49 3.83
N MET A 313 -13.12 -10.39 3.38
CA MET A 313 -13.49 -9.72 2.15
C MET A 313 -12.31 -9.70 1.19
N ALA A 314 -12.56 -10.13 -0.05
CA ALA A 314 -11.60 -10.00 -1.13
C ALA A 314 -12.26 -9.67 -2.47
N MET A 315 -12.08 -8.43 -2.91
CA MET A 315 -12.72 -7.93 -4.13
C MET A 315 -11.86 -8.22 -5.37
N PRO A 316 -12.46 -8.49 -6.56
CA PRO A 316 -11.72 -8.45 -7.82
C PRO A 316 -10.97 -7.13 -7.99
N HIS A 317 -9.68 -7.19 -8.33
CA HIS A 317 -8.80 -6.02 -8.35
C HIS A 317 -9.30 -4.91 -9.30
N GLY A 318 -9.77 -5.29 -10.49
CA GLY A 318 -10.37 -4.33 -11.44
C GLY A 318 -11.62 -3.63 -10.91
N LYS A 319 -12.47 -4.34 -10.14
CA LYS A 319 -13.62 -3.75 -9.46
C LYS A 319 -13.17 -2.80 -8.36
N ALA A 320 -12.16 -3.15 -7.57
CA ALA A 320 -11.62 -2.28 -6.53
C ALA A 320 -11.04 -0.98 -7.13
N LEU A 321 -10.33 -1.07 -8.26
CA LEU A 321 -9.86 0.10 -9.01
C LEU A 321 -11.00 0.95 -9.56
N LYS A 322 -12.08 0.34 -10.08
CA LYS A 322 -13.27 1.09 -10.50
C LYS A 322 -13.88 1.84 -9.30
N MET A 323 -14.07 1.14 -8.19
CA MET A 323 -14.61 1.71 -6.96
C MET A 323 -13.70 2.81 -6.38
N LEU A 324 -12.39 2.73 -6.60
CA LEU A 324 -11.41 3.75 -6.23
C LEU A 324 -11.70 5.11 -6.90
N TYR A 325 -12.31 5.13 -8.08
CA TYR A 325 -12.63 6.37 -8.79
C TYR A 325 -14.11 6.74 -8.73
N THR A 326 -15.01 5.80 -8.44
CA THR A 326 -16.47 6.06 -8.45
C THR A 326 -17.06 6.39 -7.09
N THR A 327 -16.35 6.16 -5.99
CA THR A 327 -16.83 6.50 -4.63
C THR A 327 -16.03 7.65 -3.99
N PRO A 328 -16.53 8.26 -2.91
CA PRO A 328 -15.72 9.18 -2.10
C PRO A 328 -14.65 8.44 -1.26
N ARG A 329 -13.81 9.19 -0.53
CA ARG A 329 -12.69 8.63 0.27
C ARG A 329 -12.67 9.00 1.74
N VAL A 330 -13.36 10.08 2.12
CA VAL A 330 -13.27 10.62 3.49
C VAL A 330 -14.39 10.02 4.34
N TYR A 331 -14.09 9.62 5.56
CA TYR A 331 -15.11 9.04 6.43
C TYR A 331 -16.04 10.13 7.00
N LYS A 332 -17.34 10.02 6.71
CA LYS A 332 -18.40 10.80 7.35
C LYS A 332 -18.78 10.17 8.70
N SER A 333 -18.91 8.85 8.69
CA SER A 333 -19.17 7.99 9.85
C SER A 333 -18.31 6.72 9.73
N ALA A 334 -18.50 5.75 10.64
CA ALA A 334 -17.74 4.50 10.59
C ALA A 334 -18.02 3.66 9.34
N THR A 335 -19.20 3.82 8.72
CA THR A 335 -19.66 2.99 7.58
C THR A 335 -19.96 3.83 6.33
N GLU A 336 -19.85 5.15 6.40
CA GLU A 336 -20.14 6.02 5.25
C GLU A 336 -18.92 6.84 4.84
N LEU A 337 -18.66 6.84 3.54
CA LEU A 337 -17.71 7.75 2.90
C LEU A 337 -18.44 8.99 2.35
N VAL A 338 -17.76 10.12 2.28
CA VAL A 338 -18.26 11.39 1.76
C VAL A 338 -17.20 12.15 0.98
N ASP A 339 -17.61 12.96 0.01
CA ASP A 339 -16.71 13.93 -0.62
C ASP A 339 -16.66 15.21 0.24
N PRO A 340 -15.49 15.61 0.76
CA PRO A 340 -15.40 16.82 1.58
C PRO A 340 -15.66 18.11 0.78
N ASN A 341 -15.67 18.07 -0.56
CA ASN A 341 -16.04 19.19 -1.42
C ASN A 341 -17.52 19.18 -1.82
N ASP A 342 -18.22 18.07 -1.63
CA ASP A 342 -19.64 17.89 -1.91
C ASP A 342 -20.22 16.87 -0.92
N GLU A 343 -20.71 17.37 0.24
CA GLU A 343 -21.18 16.51 1.33
C GLU A 343 -22.47 15.73 0.98
N THR A 344 -23.08 15.98 -0.19
CA THR A 344 -24.22 15.20 -0.71
C THR A 344 -23.80 13.87 -1.35
N ARG A 345 -22.55 13.78 -1.83
CA ARG A 345 -21.97 12.53 -2.36
C ARG A 345 -21.56 11.63 -1.21
N VAL A 346 -22.50 10.84 -0.72
CA VAL A 346 -22.30 9.85 0.34
C VAL A 346 -22.32 8.44 -0.25
N PHE A 347 -21.49 7.55 0.29
CA PHE A 347 -21.45 6.15 -0.09
C PHE A 347 -21.47 5.24 1.15
N ASP A 348 -22.49 4.38 1.25
CA ASP A 348 -22.59 3.36 2.30
C ASP A 348 -21.70 2.16 1.96
N LEU A 349 -20.82 1.81 2.90
CA LEU A 349 -19.89 0.70 2.76
C LEU A 349 -20.55 -0.66 3.00
N LEU A 350 -21.64 -0.75 3.76
CA LEU A 350 -22.17 -2.03 4.24
C LEU A 350 -22.62 -2.99 3.12
N PRO A 351 -23.32 -2.55 2.05
CA PRO A 351 -23.71 -3.44 0.95
C PRO A 351 -22.50 -4.13 0.30
N LEU A 352 -21.41 -3.39 0.14
CA LEU A 352 -20.17 -3.88 -0.45
C LEU A 352 -19.52 -4.99 0.40
N GLN A 353 -19.61 -4.86 1.73
CA GLN A 353 -19.00 -5.85 2.62
C GLN A 353 -19.74 -7.19 2.54
N ARG A 354 -21.06 -7.16 2.33
CA ARG A 354 -21.85 -8.36 2.07
C ARG A 354 -21.56 -8.93 0.69
N GLU A 355 -21.57 -8.11 -0.35
CA GLU A 355 -21.35 -8.55 -1.74
C GLU A 355 -20.01 -9.28 -1.93
N PHE A 356 -18.94 -8.80 -1.29
CA PHE A 356 -17.59 -9.32 -1.47
C PHE A 356 -17.04 -10.11 -0.28
N SER A 357 -17.91 -10.51 0.65
CA SER A 357 -17.53 -11.49 1.67
C SER A 357 -17.31 -12.87 1.02
N ALA A 358 -16.47 -13.70 1.63
CA ALA A 358 -16.28 -15.07 1.17
C ALA A 358 -17.57 -15.92 1.28
N ALA A 359 -18.49 -15.58 2.18
CA ALA A 359 -19.77 -16.28 2.36
C ALA A 359 -20.71 -16.14 1.15
N ASN A 360 -20.71 -14.99 0.47
CA ASN A 360 -21.63 -14.70 -0.64
C ASN A 360 -21.01 -14.99 -2.02
N ARG A 361 -19.96 -15.80 -2.02
CA ARG A 361 -19.28 -16.19 -3.25
C ARG A 361 -20.11 -17.29 -3.94
N VAL A 362 -20.69 -16.96 -5.09
CA VAL A 362 -21.22 -17.94 -6.07
C VAL A 362 -20.07 -18.67 -6.74
#